data_AF-A0A5S9MF85-F1
#
_entry.id   AF-A0A5S9MF85-F1
#
_cell.length_a   1.000
_cell.length_b   1.000
_cell.length_c   1.000
_cell.angle_alpha   90.00
_cell.angle_beta   90.00
_cell.angle_gamma   90.00
#
_symmetry.space_group_name_H-M   'P 1'
#
loop_
_entity.id
_entity.type
_entity.pdbx_description
1 polymer ?
#
loop_
_entity_poly.entity_id
_entity_poly.type
_entity_poly.pdbx_seq_one_letter_code
_entity_poly.pdbx_strand_id
1 'polypeptide(L)'
;MIASVAAFKMLKTRKNEKLYTFHRKALFLGLIVGGLFSFLTALNGHESAQLLYEYQPEKLAGAEGLFETQSHAPLAIGGFTDADSQEIKGAIEIPWALSFLAGNSFDTVVKGLNDFPRDEWPPLFIHTLFNGMVIIGSVLILFAVLALLYRKILKRDKFPKWLLFFLYLFGGPLSLLAIEFGWIFACTGRQPWVIYRMLKTSEVVTSSGSIGTLFILFAIVYLILGIATVIVLTYYFRKKIRLKKTYG
;
A
#
# COMPACT_ATOMS: atom_id res chain seq x y z
N MET A 1 -11.02 -5.28 2.99
CA MET A 1 -11.92 -6.15 2.16
C MET A 1 -13.37 -6.30 2.67
N ILE A 2 -13.62 -6.71 3.92
CA ILE A 2 -15.00 -6.92 4.44
C ILE A 2 -15.86 -5.67 4.31
N ALA A 3 -15.29 -4.50 4.67
CA ALA A 3 -15.95 -3.20 4.53
C ALA A 3 -16.39 -2.91 3.08
N SER A 4 -15.56 -3.25 2.08
CA SER A 4 -15.87 -3.03 0.66
C SER A 4 -17.02 -3.90 0.16
N VAL A 5 -17.07 -5.17 0.59
CA VAL A 5 -18.18 -6.07 0.27
C VAL A 5 -19.47 -5.60 0.94
N ALA A 6 -19.40 -5.17 2.20
CA ALA A 6 -20.54 -4.63 2.92
C ALA A 6 -21.07 -3.33 2.27
N ALA A 7 -20.17 -2.43 1.87
CA ALA A 7 -20.50 -1.19 1.18
C ALA A 7 -21.18 -1.44 -0.16
N PHE A 8 -20.67 -2.38 -0.97
CA PHE A 8 -21.29 -2.80 -2.23
C PHE A 8 -22.73 -3.30 -2.03
N LYS A 9 -22.93 -4.15 -1.03
CA LYS A 9 -24.26 -4.72 -0.74
C LYS A 9 -25.21 -3.64 -0.24
N MET A 10 -24.75 -2.71 0.61
CA MET A 10 -25.56 -1.58 1.07
C MET A 10 -26.00 -0.64 -0.07
N LEU A 11 -25.21 -0.51 -1.15
CA LEU A 11 -25.59 0.27 -2.33
C LEU A 11 -26.68 -0.41 -3.17
N LYS A 12 -26.75 -1.75 -3.18
CA LYS A 12 -27.73 -2.53 -3.96
C LYS A 12 -29.01 -2.90 -3.20
N THR A 13 -29.03 -2.77 -1.87
CA THR A 13 -30.15 -3.20 -1.02
C THR A 13 -31.02 -2.01 -0.60
N ARG A 14 -32.35 -2.19 -0.53
CA ARG A 14 -33.25 -1.14 -0.01
C ARG A 14 -33.02 -0.95 1.49
N LYS A 15 -33.09 0.30 1.95
CA LYS A 15 -32.73 0.70 3.33
C LYS A 15 -33.56 0.03 4.44
N ASN A 16 -34.77 -0.44 4.13
CA ASN A 16 -35.69 -1.03 5.11
C ASN A 16 -35.56 -2.56 5.25
N GLU A 17 -34.68 -3.20 4.46
CA GLU A 17 -34.51 -4.65 4.52
C GLU A 17 -33.58 -5.05 5.68
N LYS A 18 -33.88 -6.17 6.37
CA LYS A 18 -33.01 -6.77 7.42
C LYS A 18 -31.57 -6.98 6.91
N LEU A 19 -31.40 -7.22 5.61
CA LEU A 19 -30.12 -7.40 4.94
C LEU A 19 -29.26 -6.12 4.99
N TYR A 20 -29.87 -4.93 4.88
CA TYR A 20 -29.16 -3.66 5.00
C TYR A 20 -28.57 -3.49 6.41
N THR A 21 -29.34 -3.81 7.45
CA THR A 21 -28.88 -3.72 8.84
C THR A 21 -27.70 -4.67 9.12
N PHE A 22 -27.73 -5.87 8.56
CA PHE A 22 -26.61 -6.82 8.66
C PHE A 22 -25.34 -6.26 8.01
N HIS A 23 -25.43 -5.77 6.77
CA HIS A 23 -24.28 -5.20 6.08
C HIS A 23 -23.79 -3.91 6.73
N ARG A 24 -24.67 -3.10 7.33
CA ARG A 24 -24.28 -1.93 8.12
C ARG A 24 -23.45 -2.30 9.33
N LYS A 25 -23.84 -3.34 10.08
CA LYS A 25 -23.05 -3.84 11.22
C LYS A 25 -21.70 -4.38 10.77
N ALA A 26 -21.67 -5.16 9.67
CA ALA A 26 -20.44 -5.70 9.09
C ALA A 26 -19.49 -4.59 8.60
N LEU A 27 -20.04 -3.56 7.95
CA LEU A 27 -19.28 -2.38 7.51
C LEU A 27 -18.64 -1.68 8.72
N PHE A 28 -19.42 -1.44 9.77
CA PHE A 28 -18.93 -0.74 10.95
C PHE A 28 -17.83 -1.52 11.68
N LEU A 29 -18.03 -2.83 11.88
CA LEU A 29 -16.99 -3.68 12.46
C LEU A 29 -15.72 -3.66 11.59
N GLY A 30 -15.89 -3.78 10.27
CA GLY A 30 -14.78 -3.71 9.33
C GLY A 30 -14.04 -2.37 9.34
N LEU A 31 -14.74 -1.25 9.56
CA LEU A 31 -14.13 0.08 9.66
C LEU A 31 -13.39 0.29 10.99
N ILE A 32 -13.93 -0.19 12.11
CA ILE A 32 -13.23 -0.12 13.41
C ILE A 32 -11.97 -0.98 13.37
N VAL A 33 -12.13 -2.25 13.05
CA VAL A 33 -11.03 -3.22 13.07
C VAL A 33 -10.01 -2.84 12.00
N GLY A 34 -10.46 -2.56 10.78
CA GLY A 34 -9.59 -2.14 9.69
C GLY A 34 -8.88 -0.81 9.98
N GLY A 35 -9.60 0.20 10.48
CA GLY A 35 -9.02 1.49 10.83
C GLY A 35 -7.97 1.39 11.95
N LEU A 36 -8.26 0.59 12.98
CA LEU A 36 -7.30 0.31 14.05
C LEU A 36 -6.02 -0.35 13.52
N PHE A 37 -6.16 -1.43 12.73
CA PHE A 37 -5.00 -2.11 12.16
C PHE A 37 -4.23 -1.22 11.19
N SER A 38 -4.90 -0.44 10.34
CA SER A 38 -4.22 0.50 9.45
C SER A 38 -3.43 1.56 10.23
N PHE A 39 -3.96 2.05 11.34
CA PHE A 39 -3.22 2.98 12.21
C PHE A 39 -2.00 2.32 12.85
N LEU A 40 -2.15 1.09 13.39
CA LEU A 40 -1.02 0.33 13.94
C LEU A 40 0.04 0.05 12.87
N THR A 41 -0.36 -0.29 11.64
CA THR A 41 0.55 -0.47 10.51
C THR A 41 1.30 0.82 10.17
N ALA A 42 0.65 1.98 10.22
CA ALA A 42 1.33 3.26 9.99
C ALA A 42 2.39 3.55 11.06
N LEU A 43 2.12 3.25 12.32
CA LEU A 43 3.12 3.37 13.40
C LEU A 43 4.32 2.44 13.19
N ASN A 44 4.06 1.18 12.85
CA ASN A 44 5.12 0.21 12.52
C ASN A 44 5.91 0.65 11.27
N GLY A 45 5.25 1.32 10.31
CA GLY A 45 5.88 1.87 9.13
C GLY A 45 6.86 3.00 9.47
N HIS A 46 6.51 3.87 10.42
CA HIS A 46 7.39 4.91 10.94
C HIS A 46 8.65 4.30 11.56
N GLU A 47 8.51 3.34 12.47
CA GLU A 47 9.64 2.62 13.07
C GLU A 47 10.50 1.93 12.00
N SER A 48 9.87 1.34 10.99
CA SER A 48 10.60 0.71 9.87
C SER A 48 11.41 1.73 9.06
N ALA A 49 10.89 2.94 8.84
CA ALA A 49 11.63 4.01 8.17
C ALA A 49 12.87 4.45 8.98
N GLN A 50 12.77 4.48 10.30
CA GLN A 50 13.90 4.76 11.19
C GLN A 50 14.96 3.66 11.13
N LEU A 51 14.54 2.39 11.07
CA LEU A 51 15.48 1.28 10.85
C LEU A 51 16.17 1.38 9.48
N LEU A 52 15.46 1.83 8.44
CA LEU A 52 16.08 2.10 7.15
C LEU A 52 17.10 3.24 7.24
N TYR A 53 16.78 4.32 7.95
CA TYR A 53 17.71 5.43 8.19
C TYR A 53 19.02 4.95 8.84
N GLU A 54 18.93 4.09 9.86
CA GLU A 54 20.10 3.59 10.60
C GLU A 54 20.89 2.53 9.82
N TYR A 55 20.22 1.55 9.23
CA TYR A 55 20.86 0.34 8.68
C TYR A 55 20.99 0.32 7.16
N GLN A 56 20.09 0.98 6.43
CA GLN A 56 20.04 0.98 4.96
C GLN A 56 19.71 2.38 4.39
N PRO A 57 20.53 3.41 4.70
CA PRO A 57 20.24 4.79 4.34
C PRO A 57 20.07 5.01 2.84
N GLU A 58 20.78 4.26 1.99
CA GLU A 58 20.63 4.32 0.53
C GLU A 58 19.23 3.90 0.05
N LYS A 59 18.58 2.96 0.76
CA LYS A 59 17.22 2.54 0.47
C LYS A 59 16.21 3.61 0.86
N LEU A 60 16.43 4.28 2.00
CA LEU A 60 15.60 5.41 2.41
C LEU A 60 15.76 6.59 1.44
N ALA A 61 17.00 6.92 1.08
CA ALA A 61 17.32 7.99 0.13
C ALA A 61 16.64 7.74 -1.23
N GLY A 62 16.72 6.51 -1.76
CA GLY A 62 16.02 6.15 -2.98
C GLY A 62 14.49 6.10 -2.84
N ALA A 63 13.96 5.72 -1.68
CA ALA A 63 12.52 5.75 -1.40
C ALA A 63 11.97 7.17 -1.39
N GLU A 64 12.75 8.12 -0.91
CA GLU A 64 12.37 9.53 -0.76
C GLU A 64 12.83 10.40 -1.94
N GLY A 65 13.63 9.83 -2.84
CA GLY A 65 14.21 10.53 -3.98
C GLY A 65 15.25 11.59 -3.59
N LEU A 66 15.90 11.41 -2.44
CA LEU A 66 16.92 12.34 -1.94
C LEU A 66 18.29 12.00 -2.53
N PHE A 67 18.81 12.88 -3.40
CA PHE A 67 20.13 12.70 -4.01
C PHE A 67 21.25 13.31 -3.18
N GLU A 68 21.06 14.51 -2.67
CA GLU A 68 22.05 15.25 -1.87
C GLU A 68 21.83 15.04 -0.37
N THR A 69 22.92 14.83 0.36
CA THR A 69 22.89 14.75 1.82
C THR A 69 22.63 16.11 2.41
N GLN A 70 21.56 16.22 3.21
CA GLN A 70 21.19 17.48 3.84
C GLN A 70 20.52 17.26 5.20
N SER A 71 20.74 18.21 6.10
CA SER A 71 19.84 18.43 7.24
C SER A 71 18.51 18.98 6.73
N HIS A 72 17.45 18.94 7.54
CA HIS A 72 16.18 19.59 7.17
C HIS A 72 15.57 19.05 5.87
N ALA A 73 15.85 17.78 5.55
CA ALA A 73 15.49 17.15 4.29
C ALA A 73 13.96 17.19 4.08
N PRO A 74 13.50 17.53 2.86
CA PRO A 74 12.10 17.54 2.53
C PRO A 74 11.57 16.11 2.34
N LEU A 75 10.30 15.90 2.66
CA LEU A 75 9.56 14.70 2.28
C LEU A 75 8.89 14.95 0.92
N ALA A 76 9.21 14.13 -0.07
CA ALA A 76 8.65 14.26 -1.41
C ALA A 76 7.42 13.37 -1.59
N ILE A 77 6.25 13.99 -1.75
CA ILE A 77 4.98 13.29 -1.97
C ILE A 77 4.66 13.27 -3.47
N GLY A 78 4.59 12.05 -4.03
CA GLY A 78 4.33 11.82 -5.45
C GLY A 78 5.54 12.15 -6.33
N GLY A 79 5.31 12.40 -7.61
CA GLY A 79 6.38 12.65 -8.58
C GLY A 79 7.12 11.38 -9.01
N PHE A 80 8.16 11.58 -9.82
CA PHE A 80 9.07 10.52 -10.26
C PHE A 80 10.51 11.02 -10.20
N THR A 81 11.40 10.16 -9.72
CA THR A 81 12.85 10.37 -9.67
C THR A 81 13.46 10.22 -11.05
N ASP A 82 14.24 11.22 -11.48
CA ASP A 82 14.98 11.17 -12.74
C ASP A 82 16.47 10.91 -12.48
N ALA A 83 17.01 9.89 -13.16
CA ALA A 83 18.40 9.47 -12.99
C ALA A 83 19.39 10.46 -13.62
N ASP A 84 18.97 11.18 -14.66
CA ASP A 84 19.84 12.06 -15.44
C ASP A 84 19.96 13.43 -14.78
N SER A 85 18.84 13.98 -14.31
CA SER A 85 18.82 15.26 -13.59
C SER A 85 19.09 15.15 -12.09
N GLN A 86 19.11 13.93 -11.52
CA GLN A 86 19.27 13.69 -10.07
C GLN A 86 18.29 14.52 -9.23
N GLU A 87 17.07 14.64 -9.72
CA GLU A 87 15.99 15.43 -9.10
C GLU A 87 14.67 14.67 -9.19
N ILE A 88 13.72 15.06 -8.33
CA ILE A 88 12.36 14.54 -8.36
C ILE A 88 11.49 15.49 -9.18
N LYS A 89 10.89 14.97 -10.25
CA LYS A 89 10.00 15.75 -11.12
C LYS A 89 8.54 15.56 -10.70
N GLY A 90 7.85 16.67 -10.49
CA GLY A 90 6.41 16.69 -10.21
C GLY A 90 6.01 16.21 -8.80
N ALA A 91 6.95 16.19 -7.86
CA ALA A 91 6.66 15.92 -6.45
C ALA A 91 6.21 17.20 -5.72
N ILE A 92 5.43 17.01 -4.65
CA ILE A 92 5.15 18.06 -3.68
C ILE A 92 6.07 17.81 -2.49
N GLU A 93 7.00 18.73 -2.27
CA GLU A 93 7.96 18.65 -1.17
C GLU A 93 7.39 19.32 0.08
N ILE A 94 7.40 18.60 1.20
CA ILE A 94 7.12 19.15 2.52
C ILE A 94 8.46 19.34 3.22
N PRO A 95 8.92 20.58 3.42
CA PRO A 95 10.19 20.86 4.09
C PRO A 95 10.27 20.18 5.47
N TRP A 96 11.49 19.81 5.90
CA TRP A 96 11.81 19.26 7.23
C TRP A 96 11.16 17.91 7.61
N ALA A 97 10.11 17.49 6.90
CA ALA A 97 9.30 16.34 7.29
C ALA A 97 10.10 15.03 7.21
N LEU A 98 11.01 14.89 6.25
CA LEU A 98 11.83 13.69 6.15
C LEU A 98 12.84 13.60 7.28
N SER A 99 13.51 14.69 7.65
CA SER A 99 14.41 14.71 8.82
C SER A 99 13.68 14.31 10.10
N PHE A 100 12.48 14.84 10.32
CA PHE A 100 11.66 14.47 11.47
C PHE A 100 11.29 12.98 11.44
N LEU A 101 10.89 12.45 10.27
CA LEU A 101 10.52 11.04 10.15
C LEU A 101 11.72 10.11 10.36
N ALA A 102 12.89 10.49 9.85
CA ALA A 102 14.11 9.69 9.93
C ALA A 102 14.68 9.62 11.36
N GLY A 103 14.74 10.75 12.07
CA GLY A 103 15.46 10.83 13.36
C GLY A 103 14.71 11.50 14.51
N ASN A 104 13.40 11.73 14.38
CA ASN A 104 12.57 12.46 15.36
C ASN A 104 13.09 13.89 15.68
N SER A 105 13.92 14.45 14.82
CA SER A 105 14.44 15.82 14.93
C SER A 105 14.46 16.49 13.56
N PHE A 106 14.15 17.79 13.51
CA PHE A 106 14.20 18.55 12.26
C PHE A 106 15.65 18.75 11.76
N ASP A 107 16.62 18.68 12.67
CA ASP A 107 18.05 18.81 12.37
C ASP A 107 18.70 17.50 11.89
N THR A 108 17.97 16.39 11.87
CA THR A 108 18.52 15.09 11.46
C THR A 108 19.05 15.17 10.03
N VAL A 109 20.35 14.88 9.86
CA VAL A 109 21.00 14.78 8.56
C VAL A 109 20.61 13.45 7.92
N VAL A 110 19.99 13.52 6.75
CA VAL A 110 19.61 12.35 5.95
C VAL A 110 20.62 12.20 4.82
N LYS A 111 21.22 11.01 4.71
CA LYS A 111 22.18 10.72 3.65
C LYS A 111 21.45 10.63 2.30
N GLY A 112 21.94 11.35 1.31
CA GLY A 112 21.47 11.28 -0.07
C GLY A 112 22.13 10.14 -0.84
N LEU A 113 21.57 9.80 -2.00
CA LEU A 113 22.12 8.76 -2.88
C LEU A 113 23.54 9.07 -3.37
N ASN A 114 23.90 10.34 -3.55
CA ASN A 114 25.21 10.74 -4.08
C ASN A 114 26.39 10.42 -3.14
N ASP A 115 26.13 10.15 -1.86
CA ASP A 115 27.13 9.68 -0.91
C ASP A 115 27.48 8.18 -1.09
N PHE A 116 26.72 7.45 -1.91
CA PHE A 116 26.90 6.02 -2.15
C PHE A 116 27.37 5.75 -3.58
N PRO A 117 28.18 4.68 -3.80
CA PRO A 117 28.55 4.26 -5.14
C PRO A 117 27.32 3.96 -6.00
N ARG A 118 27.34 4.42 -7.26
CA ARG A 118 26.19 4.30 -8.17
C ARG A 118 25.79 2.85 -8.47
N ASP A 119 26.71 1.90 -8.35
CA ASP A 119 26.42 0.47 -8.50
C ASP A 119 25.71 -0.13 -7.27
N GLU A 120 25.71 0.56 -6.12
CA GLU A 120 24.97 0.17 -4.91
C GLU A 120 23.58 0.81 -4.84
N TRP A 121 23.24 1.69 -5.79
CA TRP A 121 21.96 2.39 -5.77
C TRP A 121 20.79 1.42 -6.01
N PRO A 122 19.72 1.53 -5.22
CA PRO A 122 18.49 0.84 -5.54
C PRO A 122 17.86 1.45 -6.81
N PRO A 123 17.03 0.69 -7.54
CA PRO A 123 16.33 1.21 -8.70
C PRO A 123 15.43 2.40 -8.32
N LEU A 124 15.55 3.53 -9.02
CA LEU A 124 14.89 4.78 -8.61
C LEU A 124 13.34 4.72 -8.59
N PHE A 125 12.73 3.80 -9.34
CA PHE A 125 11.26 3.64 -9.31
C PHE A 125 10.71 3.25 -7.93
N ILE A 126 11.56 2.82 -6.98
CA ILE A 126 11.14 2.53 -5.59
C ILE A 126 10.48 3.74 -4.92
N HIS A 127 10.82 4.96 -5.33
CA HIS A 127 10.17 6.18 -4.83
C HIS A 127 8.66 6.17 -5.10
N THR A 128 8.27 5.81 -6.32
CA THR A 128 6.85 5.80 -6.72
C THR A 128 6.06 4.70 -6.00
N LEU A 129 6.71 3.56 -5.72
CA LEU A 129 6.12 2.46 -4.96
C LEU A 129 5.94 2.84 -3.48
N PHE A 130 6.95 3.47 -2.88
CA PHE A 130 6.90 3.94 -1.50
C PHE A 130 5.79 4.98 -1.32
N ASN A 131 5.78 6.02 -2.17
CA ASN A 131 4.72 7.02 -2.20
C ASN A 131 3.35 6.40 -2.42
N GLY A 132 3.23 5.48 -3.38
CA GLY A 132 1.98 4.75 -3.65
C GLY A 132 1.45 4.04 -2.41
N MET A 133 2.29 3.27 -1.72
CA MET A 133 1.92 2.57 -0.48
C MET A 133 1.50 3.55 0.63
N VAL A 134 2.28 4.60 0.89
CA VAL A 134 2.02 5.57 1.96
C VAL A 134 0.76 6.38 1.70
N ILE A 135 0.56 6.85 0.47
CA ILE A 135 -0.64 7.59 0.07
C ILE A 135 -1.89 6.71 0.23
N ILE A 136 -1.83 5.47 -0.26
CA ILE A 136 -2.96 4.54 -0.12
C ILE A 136 -3.26 4.27 1.36
N GLY A 137 -2.25 3.98 2.17
CA GLY A 137 -2.40 3.75 3.61
C GLY A 137 -3.05 4.94 4.31
N SER A 138 -2.54 6.14 4.04
CA SER A 138 -3.03 7.40 4.60
C SER A 138 -4.48 7.68 4.20
N VAL A 139 -4.82 7.47 2.92
CA VAL A 139 -6.19 7.60 2.40
C VAL A 139 -7.12 6.61 3.11
N LEU A 140 -6.74 5.34 3.24
CA LEU A 140 -7.57 4.33 3.89
C LEU A 140 -7.82 4.64 5.37
N ILE A 141 -6.80 5.12 6.10
CA ILE A 141 -6.92 5.58 7.49
C ILE A 141 -7.88 6.78 7.56
N LEU A 142 -7.67 7.80 6.71
CA LEU A 142 -8.52 8.99 6.66
C LEU A 142 -9.99 8.62 6.44
N PHE A 143 -10.28 7.73 5.50
CA PHE A 143 -11.65 7.29 5.23
C PHE A 143 -12.26 6.45 6.36
N ALA A 144 -11.45 5.64 7.06
CA ALA A 144 -11.91 4.94 8.25
C ALA A 144 -12.27 5.92 9.37
N VAL A 145 -11.42 6.91 9.64
CA VAL A 145 -11.66 7.96 10.64
C VAL A 145 -12.87 8.80 10.27
N LEU A 146 -12.98 9.29 9.03
CA LEU A 146 -14.12 10.06 8.55
C LEU A 146 -15.44 9.29 8.69
N ALA A 147 -15.45 7.99 8.39
CA ALA A 147 -16.63 7.16 8.55
C ALA A 147 -17.04 7.01 10.04
N LEU A 148 -16.07 6.89 10.95
CA LEU A 148 -16.33 6.82 12.39
C LEU A 148 -16.79 8.16 12.96
N LEU A 149 -16.16 9.28 12.57
CA LEU A 149 -16.52 10.64 12.97
C LEU A 149 -17.93 11.01 12.46
N TYR A 150 -18.24 10.70 11.20
CA TYR A 150 -19.56 10.93 10.62
C TYR A 150 -20.66 10.19 11.41
N ARG A 151 -20.35 9.01 11.94
CA ARG A 151 -21.31 8.29 12.80
C ARG A 151 -21.38 8.88 14.21
N LYS A 152 -20.25 9.18 14.84
CA LYS A 152 -20.17 9.63 16.24
C LYS A 152 -20.63 11.07 16.44
N ILE A 153 -20.20 11.99 15.57
CA ILE A 153 -20.48 13.43 15.68
C ILE A 153 -21.84 13.75 15.08
N LEU A 154 -22.11 13.31 13.85
CA LEU A 154 -23.34 13.66 13.15
C LEU A 154 -24.56 12.82 13.61
N LYS A 155 -24.35 11.80 14.46
CA LYS A 155 -25.38 10.84 14.94
C LYS A 155 -26.24 10.26 13.80
N ARG A 156 -25.72 10.26 12.57
CA ARG A 156 -26.45 9.81 11.39
C ARG A 156 -26.14 8.35 11.14
N ASP A 157 -27.16 7.52 11.33
CA ASP A 157 -27.10 6.07 11.08
C ASP A 157 -26.92 5.69 9.59
N LYS A 158 -26.91 6.67 8.69
CA LYS A 158 -26.92 6.49 7.24
C LYS A 158 -25.68 7.11 6.63
N PHE A 159 -24.75 6.26 6.19
CA PHE A 159 -23.58 6.69 5.41
C PHE A 159 -24.00 7.30 4.06
N PRO A 160 -23.35 8.37 3.59
CA PRO A 160 -23.63 8.95 2.29
C PRO A 160 -23.25 7.98 1.16
N LYS A 161 -23.97 8.04 0.04
CA LYS A 161 -23.77 7.13 -1.11
C LYS A 161 -22.35 7.22 -1.68
N TRP A 162 -21.75 8.42 -1.71
CA TRP A 162 -20.39 8.62 -2.18
C TRP A 162 -19.36 7.91 -1.31
N LEU A 163 -19.47 8.00 0.03
CA LEU A 163 -18.57 7.27 0.94
C LEU A 163 -18.69 5.75 0.78
N LEU A 164 -19.91 5.24 0.63
CA LEU A 164 -20.12 3.82 0.35
C LEU A 164 -19.54 3.39 -1.01
N PHE A 165 -19.67 4.23 -2.03
CA PHE A 165 -19.07 3.98 -3.34
C PHE A 165 -17.55 3.97 -3.28
N PHE A 166 -16.96 4.93 -2.56
CA PHE A 166 -15.52 5.01 -2.34
C PHE A 166 -15.00 3.78 -1.59
N LEU A 167 -15.60 3.43 -0.45
CA LEU A 167 -15.20 2.25 0.34
C LEU A 167 -15.37 0.93 -0.43
N TYR A 168 -16.35 0.85 -1.32
CA TYR A 168 -16.53 -0.26 -2.25
C TYR A 168 -15.39 -0.33 -3.26
N LEU A 169 -15.16 0.76 -4.00
CA LEU A 169 -14.24 0.77 -5.14
C LEU A 169 -12.78 0.71 -4.69
N PHE A 170 -12.43 1.48 -3.65
CA PHE A 170 -11.06 1.67 -3.22
C PHE A 170 -10.72 0.86 -1.95
N GLY A 171 -11.65 0.64 -1.02
CA GLY A 171 -11.28 0.08 0.29
C GLY A 171 -10.59 -1.29 0.29
N GLY A 172 -10.94 -2.17 -0.65
CA GLY A 172 -10.42 -3.54 -0.74
C GLY A 172 -9.30 -3.66 -1.77
N PRO A 173 -9.57 -3.31 -3.03
CA PRO A 173 -8.55 -3.37 -4.08
C PRO A 173 -7.32 -2.51 -3.77
N LEU A 174 -7.52 -1.29 -3.26
CA LEU A 174 -6.42 -0.39 -2.95
C LEU A 174 -5.57 -0.93 -1.79
N SER A 175 -6.19 -1.57 -0.78
CA SER A 175 -5.43 -2.21 0.31
C SER A 175 -4.54 -3.35 -0.18
N LEU A 176 -4.96 -4.11 -1.20
CA LEU A 176 -4.12 -5.14 -1.82
C LEU A 176 -2.99 -4.51 -2.63
N LEU A 177 -3.28 -3.45 -3.40
CA LEU A 177 -2.25 -2.74 -4.15
C LEU A 177 -1.17 -2.13 -3.24
N ALA A 178 -1.53 -1.59 -2.07
CA ALA A 178 -0.56 -1.10 -1.10
C ALA A 178 0.35 -2.23 -0.56
N ILE A 179 -0.20 -3.43 -0.35
CA ILE A 179 0.58 -4.60 0.05
C ILE A 179 1.58 -4.96 -1.05
N GLU A 180 1.13 -5.04 -2.30
CA GLU A 180 2.03 -5.34 -3.44
C GLU A 180 3.11 -4.27 -3.60
N PHE A 181 2.75 -2.99 -3.52
CA PHE A 181 3.74 -1.90 -3.58
C PHE A 181 4.75 -1.97 -2.45
N GLY A 182 4.32 -2.26 -1.22
CA GLY A 182 5.21 -2.44 -0.09
C GLY A 182 6.17 -3.63 -0.25
N TRP A 183 5.69 -4.76 -0.76
CA TRP A 183 6.53 -5.93 -1.02
C TRP A 183 7.52 -5.70 -2.16
N ILE A 184 7.06 -5.12 -3.26
CA ILE A 184 7.94 -4.79 -4.39
C ILE A 184 8.99 -3.80 -3.90
N PHE A 185 8.61 -2.72 -3.22
CA PHE A 185 9.53 -1.76 -2.59
C PHE A 185 10.56 -2.44 -1.68
N ALA A 186 10.11 -3.31 -0.78
CA ALA A 186 10.99 -3.97 0.16
C ALA A 186 12.04 -4.86 -0.53
N CYS A 187 11.61 -5.58 -1.57
CA CYS A 187 12.43 -6.51 -2.35
C CYS A 187 13.35 -5.82 -3.35
N THR A 188 12.83 -4.88 -4.15
CA THR A 188 13.60 -4.17 -5.18
C THR A 188 14.51 -3.12 -4.57
N GLY A 189 14.10 -2.47 -3.48
CA GLY A 189 14.94 -1.53 -2.75
C GLY A 189 16.14 -2.18 -2.04
N ARG A 190 16.22 -3.52 -2.00
CA ARG A 190 17.41 -4.24 -1.55
C ARG A 190 18.41 -4.52 -2.67
N GLN A 191 17.99 -4.45 -3.94
CA GLN A 191 18.91 -4.60 -5.08
C GLN A 191 19.99 -3.52 -4.98
N PRO A 192 21.27 -3.86 -5.21
CA PRO A 192 21.80 -5.09 -5.83
C PRO A 192 22.11 -6.25 -4.87
N TRP A 193 21.69 -6.19 -3.61
CA TRP A 193 22.09 -7.14 -2.57
C TRP A 193 21.10 -8.30 -2.37
N VAL A 194 21.62 -9.52 -2.29
CA VAL A 194 20.87 -10.69 -1.76
C VAL A 194 21.01 -10.71 -0.23
N ILE A 195 22.26 -10.72 0.22
CA ILE A 195 22.65 -10.51 1.61
C ILE A 195 23.37 -9.17 1.65
N TYR A 196 22.84 -8.26 2.48
CA TYR A 196 23.27 -6.88 2.52
C TYR A 196 24.79 -6.78 2.75
N ARG A 197 25.49 -6.05 1.87
CA ARG A 197 26.96 -5.85 1.84
C ARG A 197 27.83 -7.12 1.78
N MET A 198 27.23 -8.29 1.55
CA MET A 198 27.94 -9.58 1.57
C MET A 198 27.84 -10.35 0.26
N LEU A 199 26.69 -10.32 -0.41
CA LEU A 199 26.43 -11.15 -1.60
C LEU A 199 25.58 -10.38 -2.61
N LYS A 200 26.13 -10.12 -3.81
CA LYS A 200 25.44 -9.43 -4.90
C LYS A 200 24.51 -10.37 -5.66
N THR A 201 23.41 -9.83 -6.18
CA THR A 201 22.41 -10.62 -6.94
C THR A 201 22.99 -11.21 -8.21
N SER A 202 23.93 -10.52 -8.86
CA SER A 202 24.65 -11.01 -10.03
C SER A 202 25.45 -12.29 -9.80
N GLU A 203 25.86 -12.57 -8.56
CA GLU A 203 26.71 -13.73 -8.22
C GLU A 203 25.91 -15.00 -7.93
N VAL A 204 24.60 -14.86 -7.71
CA VAL A 204 23.71 -15.97 -7.28
C VAL A 204 22.83 -16.48 -8.42
N VAL A 205 22.72 -15.74 -9.53
CA VAL A 205 21.90 -16.17 -10.67
C VAL A 205 22.54 -17.39 -11.34
N THR A 206 21.78 -18.49 -11.42
CA THR A 206 22.22 -19.68 -12.15
C THR A 206 21.94 -19.53 -13.64
N SER A 207 22.92 -19.86 -14.48
CA SER A 207 22.82 -19.80 -15.95
C SER A 207 22.08 -21.01 -16.53
N SER A 208 20.87 -21.29 -16.07
CA SER A 208 20.06 -22.38 -16.62
C SER A 208 19.26 -21.92 -17.85
N GLY A 209 19.34 -22.64 -18.96
CA GLY A 209 18.70 -22.27 -20.22
C GLY A 209 17.16 -22.31 -20.20
N SER A 210 16.56 -22.89 -19.16
CA SER A 210 15.11 -23.15 -19.09
C SER A 210 14.31 -22.14 -18.25
N ILE A 211 14.94 -21.06 -17.75
CA ILE A 211 14.28 -20.07 -16.87
C ILE A 211 13.07 -19.45 -17.55
N GLY A 212 13.19 -19.08 -18.83
CA GLY A 212 12.08 -18.50 -19.59
C GLY A 212 10.89 -19.45 -19.70
N THR A 213 11.13 -20.73 -19.98
CA THR A 213 10.08 -21.75 -20.08
C THR A 213 9.38 -21.96 -18.74
N LEU A 214 10.14 -22.08 -17.64
CA LEU A 214 9.58 -22.23 -16.30
C LEU A 214 8.76 -21.00 -15.90
N PHE A 215 9.24 -19.80 -16.19
CA PHE A 215 8.53 -18.56 -15.90
C PHE A 215 7.16 -18.51 -16.60
N ILE A 216 7.11 -18.82 -17.90
CA ILE A 216 5.86 -18.85 -18.66
C ILE A 216 4.92 -19.94 -18.11
N LEU A 217 5.45 -21.12 -17.80
CA LEU A 217 4.66 -22.21 -17.22
C LEU A 217 4.01 -21.80 -15.89
N PHE A 218 4.79 -21.26 -14.95
CA PHE A 218 4.27 -20.80 -13.66
C PHE A 218 3.30 -19.63 -13.81
N ALA A 219 3.56 -18.69 -14.74
CA ALA A 219 2.66 -17.59 -15.03
C ALA A 219 1.29 -18.09 -15.51
N ILE A 220 1.26 -19.08 -16.40
CA ILE A 220 0.01 -19.71 -16.88
C ILE A 220 -0.72 -20.41 -15.74
N VAL A 221 -0.01 -21.19 -14.92
CA VAL A 221 -0.61 -21.90 -13.77
C VAL A 221 -1.24 -20.91 -12.79
N TYR A 222 -0.55 -19.82 -12.44
CA TYR A 222 -1.09 -18.81 -11.54
C TYR A 222 -2.24 -18.00 -12.16
N LEU A 223 -2.22 -17.77 -13.47
CA LEU A 223 -3.34 -17.15 -14.18
C LEU A 223 -4.61 -18.01 -14.09
N ILE A 224 -4.48 -19.32 -14.36
CA ILE A 224 -5.59 -20.27 -14.27
C ILE A 224 -6.13 -20.33 -12.84
N LEU A 225 -5.23 -20.43 -11.86
CA LEU A 225 -5.61 -20.49 -10.44
C LEU A 225 -6.35 -19.21 -10.03
N GLY A 226 -5.84 -18.03 -10.42
CA GLY A 226 -6.48 -16.75 -10.15
C GLY A 226 -7.90 -16.66 -10.73
N ILE A 227 -8.07 -17.05 -12.00
CA ILE A 227 -9.38 -17.08 -12.66
C ILE A 227 -10.33 -18.06 -11.95
N ALA A 228 -9.86 -19.27 -11.65
CA ALA A 228 -10.65 -20.27 -10.95
C ALA A 228 -11.13 -19.78 -9.58
N THR A 229 -10.24 -19.17 -8.79
CA THR A 229 -10.59 -18.59 -7.48
C THR A 229 -11.65 -17.50 -7.60
N VAL A 230 -11.53 -16.59 -8.57
CA VAL A 230 -12.52 -15.52 -8.80
C VAL A 230 -13.87 -16.11 -9.21
N ILE A 231 -13.89 -17.11 -10.08
CA ILE A 231 -15.12 -17.80 -10.51
C ILE A 231 -15.80 -18.47 -9.32
N VAL A 232 -15.07 -19.27 -8.54
CA VAL A 232 -15.60 -20.00 -7.38
C VAL A 232 -16.16 -19.05 -6.33
N LEU A 233 -15.41 -18.00 -5.97
CA LEU A 233 -15.87 -16.98 -5.02
C LEU A 233 -17.14 -16.27 -5.53
N THR A 234 -17.15 -15.86 -6.80
CA THR A 234 -18.31 -15.18 -7.39
C THR A 234 -19.53 -16.09 -7.44
N TYR A 235 -19.36 -17.38 -7.77
CA TYR A 235 -20.42 -18.38 -7.76
C TYR A 235 -20.99 -18.57 -6.35
N TYR A 236 -20.13 -18.74 -5.34
CA TYR A 236 -20.56 -18.92 -3.94
C TYR A 236 -21.36 -17.72 -3.42
N PHE A 237 -20.88 -16.49 -3.67
CA PHE A 237 -21.58 -15.27 -3.28
C PHE A 237 -22.89 -15.04 -4.04
N ARG A 238 -23.04 -15.55 -5.26
CA ARG A 238 -24.31 -15.50 -6.02
C ARG A 238 -25.30 -16.59 -5.57
N LYS A 239 -24.85 -17.82 -5.28
CA LYS A 239 -25.72 -18.95 -4.92
C LYS A 239 -26.46 -18.73 -3.60
N LYS A 240 -25.79 -18.19 -2.57
CA LYS A 240 -26.44 -17.84 -1.29
C LYS A 240 -27.58 -16.81 -1.43
N ILE A 241 -27.55 -15.96 -2.45
CA ILE A 241 -28.60 -14.97 -2.71
C ILE A 241 -29.85 -15.64 -3.31
N ARG A 242 -29.66 -16.66 -4.16
CA ARG A 242 -30.78 -17.35 -4.83
C ARG A 242 -31.57 -18.23 -3.87
N LEU A 243 -30.90 -19.01 -3.02
CA LEU A 243 -31.57 -19.87 -2.04
C LEU A 243 -32.43 -19.08 -1.05
N LYS A 244 -32.01 -17.87 -0.65
CA LYS A 244 -32.79 -17.04 0.27
C LYS A 244 -34.04 -16.41 -0.38
N LYS A 245 -34.07 -16.31 -1.71
CA LYS A 245 -35.21 -15.76 -2.48
C LYS A 245 -36.28 -16.82 -2.80
N THR A 246 -35.94 -18.10 -2.66
CA THR A 246 -36.83 -19.24 -2.95
C THR A 246 -37.53 -19.77 -1.69
N TYR A 247 -37.02 -19.45 -0.49
CA TYR A 247 -37.52 -19.96 0.79
C TYR A 247 -37.84 -18.85 1.83
N GLY A 248 -38.10 -17.62 1.38
CA GLY A 248 -38.50 -16.51 2.26
C GLY A 248 -39.43 -15.57 1.53
#